data_AF-A0A956TYU1-F1
#
_entry.id   AF-A0A956TYU1-F1
#
_cell.length_a   1.000
_cell.length_b   1.000
_cell.length_c   1.000
_cell.angle_alpha   90.00
_cell.angle_beta   90.00
_cell.angle_gamma   90.00
#
_symmetry.space_group_name_H-M   'P 1'
#
loop_
_entity.id
_entity.type
_entity.pdbx_description
1 polymer ?
#
loop_
_entity_poly.entity_id
_entity_poly.type
_entity_poly.pdbx_seq_one_letter_code
_entity_poly.pdbx_strand_id
1 'polypeptide(L)'
;IVLIPALIVEYLAQRDYKIRETKKDVFWIGLTVVGVLFYLGINYMTFGDPFKFLEIQKEHWSKKLDFPFNGLLLTLSSMQSKKPELAMLTGWFEIFFMVLGLALSIYALLKVRVSYGVLALLSWLIMTSTWWWQSIPRYVLVIFPIFLSLSILGRNRAVNFIITFSSILLYALFLIQLVRFRWAF
;
A
#
# COMPACT_ATOMS: atom_id res chain seq x y z
N ILE A 1 -11.95 3.55 2.59
CA ILE A 1 -12.05 4.69 1.64
C ILE A 1 -11.62 4.26 0.23
N VAL A 2 -10.40 3.72 0.04
CA VAL A 2 -9.88 3.25 -1.27
C VAL A 2 -10.80 2.25 -1.99
N LEU A 3 -11.52 1.42 -1.24
CA LEU A 3 -12.47 0.45 -1.81
C LEU A 3 -13.61 1.12 -2.58
N ILE A 4 -14.02 2.34 -2.23
CA ILE A 4 -15.17 3.01 -2.85
C ILE A 4 -14.95 3.22 -4.35
N PRO A 5 -13.90 3.94 -4.81
CA PRO A 5 -13.67 4.11 -6.24
C PRO A 5 -13.42 2.78 -6.95
N ALA A 6 -12.74 1.82 -6.32
CA ALA A 6 -12.53 0.50 -6.91
C ALA A 6 -13.86 -0.26 -7.13
N LEU A 7 -14.76 -0.23 -6.17
CA LEU A 7 -16.09 -0.85 -6.25
C LEU A 7 -17.02 -0.11 -7.22
N ILE A 8 -16.92 1.21 -7.32
CA ILE A 8 -17.67 1.99 -8.32
C ILE A 8 -17.22 1.58 -9.73
N VAL A 9 -15.90 1.52 -9.97
CA VAL A 9 -15.35 1.09 -11.25
C VAL A 9 -15.76 -0.35 -11.57
N GLU A 10 -15.71 -1.24 -10.58
CA GLU A 10 -16.19 -2.62 -10.69
C GLU A 10 -17.68 -2.69 -11.05
N TYR A 11 -18.52 -1.92 -10.35
CA TYR A 11 -19.97 -1.87 -10.56
C TYR A 11 -20.33 -1.39 -11.97
N LEU A 12 -19.64 -0.34 -12.45
CA LEU A 12 -19.81 0.19 -13.79
C LEU A 12 -19.30 -0.78 -14.84
N ALA A 13 -18.17 -1.43 -14.60
CA ALA A 13 -17.61 -2.43 -15.53
C ALA A 13 -18.55 -3.62 -15.73
N GLN A 14 -19.29 -4.05 -14.70
CA GLN A 14 -20.31 -5.10 -14.82
C GLN A 14 -21.55 -4.69 -15.64
N ARG A 15 -21.69 -3.40 -15.97
CA ARG A 15 -22.80 -2.81 -16.74
C ARG A 15 -22.33 -2.15 -18.03
N ASP A 16 -21.19 -2.57 -18.56
CA ASP A 16 -20.56 -1.99 -19.75
C ASP A 16 -20.43 -0.45 -19.67
N TYR A 17 -20.18 0.07 -18.47
CA TYR A 17 -20.07 1.50 -18.15
C TYR A 17 -21.33 2.33 -18.46
N LYS A 18 -22.51 1.70 -18.58
CA LYS A 18 -23.78 2.38 -18.80
C LYS A 18 -24.36 2.91 -17.49
N ILE A 19 -24.07 4.18 -17.18
CA ILE A 19 -24.51 4.87 -15.95
C ILE A 19 -26.04 4.84 -15.79
N ARG A 20 -26.79 4.88 -16.90
CA ARG A 20 -28.28 4.85 -16.90
C ARG A 20 -28.87 3.53 -16.39
N GLU A 21 -28.09 2.45 -16.34
CA GLU A 21 -28.51 1.14 -15.83
C GLU A 21 -28.15 0.94 -14.34
N THR A 22 -27.76 2.01 -13.65
CA THR A 22 -27.47 2.00 -12.22
C THR A 22 -28.74 1.75 -11.43
N LYS A 23 -28.76 0.66 -10.67
CA LYS A 23 -29.85 0.29 -9.76
C LYS A 23 -29.54 0.79 -8.35
N LYS A 24 -30.52 0.67 -7.44
CA LYS A 24 -30.37 1.03 -6.02
C LYS A 24 -29.34 0.17 -5.27
N ASP A 25 -28.87 -0.93 -5.85
CA ASP A 25 -27.82 -1.76 -5.28
C ASP A 25 -26.47 -1.04 -5.14
N VAL A 26 -26.24 0.04 -5.90
CA VAL A 26 -25.02 0.88 -5.77
C VAL A 26 -24.85 1.46 -4.36
N PHE A 27 -25.94 1.67 -3.62
CA PHE A 27 -25.90 2.18 -2.25
C PHE A 27 -25.19 1.21 -1.28
N TRP A 28 -25.10 -0.08 -1.60
CA TRP A 28 -24.34 -1.05 -0.81
C TRP A 28 -22.84 -0.75 -0.78
N ILE A 29 -22.30 -0.02 -1.77
CA ILE A 29 -20.90 0.45 -1.72
C ILE A 29 -20.70 1.38 -0.50
N GLY A 30 -21.73 2.11 -0.09
CA GLY A 30 -21.71 2.98 1.09
C GLY A 30 -21.44 2.21 2.39
N LEU A 31 -21.72 0.90 2.44
CA LEU A 31 -21.42 0.06 3.61
C LEU A 31 -19.93 0.06 3.95
N THR A 32 -19.05 0.28 2.97
CA THR A 32 -17.59 0.38 3.17
C THR A 32 -17.16 1.58 4.04
N VAL A 33 -18.03 2.59 4.19
CA VAL A 33 -17.76 3.78 5.00
C VAL A 33 -18.22 3.60 6.45
N VAL A 34 -19.13 2.66 6.71
CA VAL A 34 -19.72 2.46 8.04
C VAL A 34 -18.65 2.18 9.10
N GLY A 35 -17.66 1.34 8.81
CA GLY A 35 -16.55 1.09 9.75
C GLY A 35 -15.74 2.34 10.08
N VAL A 36 -15.54 3.24 9.10
CA VAL A 36 -14.86 4.52 9.33
C VAL A 36 -15.72 5.44 10.19
N LEU A 37 -17.04 5.48 9.96
CA LEU A 37 -17.96 6.28 10.79
C LEU A 37 -17.99 5.80 12.24
N PHE A 38 -17.98 4.48 12.47
CA PHE A 38 -17.85 3.92 13.82
C PHE A 38 -16.54 4.35 14.49
N TYR A 39 -15.42 4.26 13.77
CA TYR A 39 -14.12 4.71 14.29
C TYR A 39 -14.11 6.20 14.65
N LEU A 40 -14.66 7.06 13.79
CA LEU A 40 -14.81 8.49 14.06
C LEU A 40 -15.74 8.75 15.26
N GLY A 41 -16.81 7.97 15.40
CA GLY A 41 -17.71 8.04 16.56
C GLY A 41 -17.01 7.67 17.87
N ILE A 42 -16.19 6.61 17.86
CA ILE A 42 -15.37 6.22 19.02
C ILE A 42 -14.40 7.34 19.40
N ASN A 43 -13.69 7.93 18.41
CA ASN A 43 -12.81 9.07 18.66
C ASN A 43 -13.56 10.25 19.28
N TYR A 44 -14.75 10.57 18.76
CA TYR A 44 -15.56 11.65 19.31
C TYR A 44 -16.01 11.37 20.74
N MET A 45 -16.49 10.16 21.04
CA MET A 45 -16.91 9.78 22.40
C MET A 45 -15.76 9.77 23.40
N THR A 46 -14.55 9.45 22.96
CA THR A 46 -13.37 9.32 23.83
C THR A 46 -12.63 10.65 24.02
N PHE A 47 -12.52 11.46 22.96
CA PHE A 47 -11.66 12.64 22.92
C PHE A 47 -12.39 13.96 22.61
N GLY A 48 -13.69 13.93 22.30
CA GLY A 48 -14.46 15.10 21.89
C GLY A 48 -14.20 15.56 20.44
N ASP A 49 -13.31 14.88 19.71
CA ASP A 49 -12.96 15.18 18.32
C ASP A 49 -12.89 13.88 17.49
N PRO A 50 -13.71 13.71 16.43
CA PRO A 50 -13.67 12.53 15.58
C PRO A 50 -12.32 12.34 14.86
N PHE A 51 -11.58 13.42 14.62
CA PHE A 51 -10.31 13.41 13.91
C PHE A 51 -9.08 13.44 14.83
N LYS A 52 -9.25 13.22 16.14
CA LYS A 52 -8.16 13.23 17.13
C LYS A 52 -6.97 12.34 16.73
N PHE A 53 -7.23 11.22 16.06
CA PHE A 53 -6.20 10.32 15.56
C PHE A 53 -5.18 10.96 14.62
N LEU A 54 -5.49 12.07 13.94
CA LEU A 54 -4.54 12.82 13.10
C LEU A 54 -3.50 13.55 13.95
N GLU A 55 -3.93 14.17 15.05
CA GLU A 55 -3.04 14.83 16.02
C GLU A 55 -2.12 13.80 16.67
N ILE A 56 -2.68 12.71 17.19
CA ILE A 56 -1.90 11.65 17.85
C ILE A 56 -0.87 11.03 16.87
N GLN A 57 -1.26 10.78 15.61
CA GLN A 57 -0.33 10.32 14.56
C GLN A 57 0.83 11.28 14.32
N LYS A 58 0.54 12.57 14.28
CA LYS A 58 1.55 13.60 14.06
C LYS A 58 2.49 13.71 15.26
N GLU A 59 1.96 13.73 16.47
CA GLU A 59 2.73 14.00 17.70
C GLU A 59 3.53 12.79 18.18
N HIS A 60 2.94 11.59 18.16
CA HIS A 60 3.58 10.39 18.71
C HIS A 60 4.29 9.54 17.67
N TRP A 61 3.86 9.60 16.41
CA TRP A 61 4.41 8.77 15.34
C TRP A 61 5.07 9.55 14.22
N SER A 62 5.13 10.89 14.32
CA SER A 62 5.66 11.76 13.26
C SER A 62 5.02 11.49 11.89
N LYS A 63 3.79 10.97 11.87
CA LYS A 63 3.04 10.65 10.65
C LYS A 63 2.10 11.80 10.34
N LYS A 64 2.37 12.46 9.22
CA LYS A 64 1.47 13.44 8.60
C LYS A 64 1.33 13.11 7.13
N LEU A 65 0.16 13.43 6.58
CA LEU A 65 -0.07 13.36 5.15
C LEU A 65 0.96 14.25 4.44
N ASP A 66 1.62 13.71 3.44
CA ASP A 66 2.53 14.46 2.60
C ASP A 66 2.60 13.83 1.20
N PHE A 67 3.12 14.55 0.22
CA PHE A 67 3.32 13.99 -1.11
C PHE A 67 4.38 12.88 -1.08
N PRO A 68 4.20 11.78 -1.84
CA PRO A 68 5.16 10.68 -1.91
C PRO A 68 6.58 11.14 -2.26
N PHE A 69 6.72 12.19 -3.08
CA PHE A 69 8.03 12.73 -3.46
C PHE A 69 8.81 13.30 -2.27
N ASN A 70 8.15 13.93 -1.30
CA ASN A 70 8.80 14.44 -0.09
C ASN A 70 9.31 13.28 0.77
N GLY A 71 8.52 12.21 0.92
CA GLY A 71 8.95 10.98 1.58
C GLY A 71 10.16 10.34 0.91
N LEU A 72 10.21 10.33 -0.44
CA LEU A 72 11.36 9.84 -1.21
C LEU A 72 12.64 10.66 -0.93
N LEU A 73 12.55 11.99 -1.01
CA LEU A 73 13.68 12.89 -0.77
C LEU A 73 14.21 12.77 0.66
N LEU A 74 13.31 12.72 1.64
CA LEU A 74 13.67 12.51 3.04
C LEU A 74 14.34 11.15 3.24
N THR A 75 13.81 10.10 2.62
CA THR A 75 14.43 8.77 2.66
C THR A 75 15.85 8.80 2.12
N LEU A 76 16.06 9.38 0.93
CA LEU A 76 17.38 9.52 0.30
C LEU A 76 18.37 10.29 1.16
N SER A 77 17.96 11.44 1.68
CA SER A 77 18.80 12.26 2.56
C SER A 77 19.17 11.53 3.86
N SER A 78 18.23 10.77 4.44
CA SER A 78 18.45 10.03 5.68
C SER A 78 19.47 8.90 5.55
N MET A 79 19.73 8.38 4.35
CA MET A 79 20.67 7.28 4.15
C MET A 79 22.12 7.73 4.34
N GLN A 80 22.44 9.01 4.10
CA GLN A 80 23.82 9.53 4.15
C GLN A 80 24.42 9.47 5.56
N SER A 81 23.58 9.52 6.60
CA SER A 81 23.99 9.51 8.01
C SER A 81 23.81 8.15 8.69
N LYS A 82 23.28 7.14 7.98
CA LYS A 82 22.97 5.82 8.53
C LYS A 82 24.12 4.83 8.32
N LYS A 83 24.24 3.85 9.22
CA LYS A 83 25.09 2.67 9.00
C LYS A 83 24.64 1.94 7.72
N PRO A 84 25.55 1.31 6.96
CA PRO A 84 25.22 0.66 5.68
C PRO A 84 24.05 -0.33 5.76
N GLU A 85 24.02 -1.17 6.79
CA GLU A 85 22.94 -2.14 7.02
C GLU A 85 21.57 -1.46 7.19
N LEU A 86 21.53 -0.38 7.98
CA LEU A 86 20.29 0.36 8.25
C LEU A 86 19.83 1.17 7.04
N ALA A 87 20.78 1.73 6.27
CA ALA A 87 20.51 2.42 5.02
C ALA A 87 19.93 1.47 3.95
N MET A 88 20.37 0.21 3.94
CA MET A 88 19.81 -0.82 3.06
C MET A 88 18.35 -1.12 3.39
N LEU A 89 18.04 -1.42 4.65
CA LEU A 89 16.70 -1.84 5.07
C LEU A 89 15.71 -0.67 5.08
N THR A 90 16.07 0.46 5.69
CA THR A 90 15.18 1.61 5.90
C THR A 90 15.29 2.68 4.80
N GLY A 91 15.98 2.37 3.71
CA GLY A 91 16.24 3.29 2.61
C GLY A 91 16.09 2.60 1.26
N TRP A 92 17.07 1.78 0.89
CA TRP A 92 17.06 1.11 -0.41
C TRP A 92 15.87 0.18 -0.60
N PHE A 93 15.48 -0.61 0.41
CA PHE A 93 14.27 -1.44 0.31
C PHE A 93 12.99 -0.62 0.29
N GLU A 94 12.90 0.47 1.07
CA GLU A 94 11.75 1.39 1.01
C GLU A 94 11.55 1.94 -0.41
N ILE A 95 12.64 2.42 -1.04
CA ILE A 95 12.63 2.95 -2.41
C ILE A 95 12.31 1.84 -3.42
N PHE A 96 12.96 0.68 -3.31
CA PHE A 96 12.75 -0.44 -4.22
C PHE A 96 11.28 -0.91 -4.20
N PHE A 97 10.73 -1.15 -3.01
CA PHE A 97 9.33 -1.58 -2.89
C PHE A 97 8.33 -0.48 -3.22
N MET A 98 8.67 0.79 -3.03
CA MET A 98 7.88 1.90 -3.55
C MET A 98 7.75 1.82 -5.07
N VAL A 99 8.89 1.71 -5.79
CA VAL A 99 8.90 1.66 -7.26
C VAL A 99 8.24 0.39 -7.77
N LEU A 100 8.57 -0.75 -7.16
CA LEU A 100 7.99 -2.05 -7.51
C LEU A 100 6.47 -2.04 -7.30
N GLY A 101 6.00 -1.51 -6.17
CA GLY A 101 4.58 -1.37 -5.85
C GLY A 101 3.85 -0.51 -6.88
N LEU A 102 4.44 0.61 -7.30
CA LEU A 102 3.87 1.47 -8.33
C LEU A 102 3.78 0.74 -9.68
N ALA A 103 4.89 0.12 -10.12
CA ALA A 103 4.95 -0.59 -11.39
C ALA A 103 3.93 -1.74 -11.45
N LEU A 104 3.82 -2.54 -10.39
CA LEU A 104 2.86 -3.65 -10.32
C LEU A 104 1.41 -3.17 -10.19
N SER A 105 1.17 -2.00 -9.59
CA SER A 105 -0.15 -1.38 -9.53
C SER A 105 -0.59 -0.84 -10.89
N ILE A 106 0.31 -0.19 -11.64
CA ILE A 106 0.09 0.21 -13.03
C ILE A 106 -0.16 -1.03 -13.90
N TYR A 107 0.65 -2.09 -13.72
CA TYR A 107 0.43 -3.35 -14.44
C TYR A 107 -0.95 -3.95 -14.14
N ALA A 108 -1.40 -3.92 -12.88
CA ALA A 108 -2.73 -4.41 -12.50
C ALA A 108 -3.85 -3.64 -13.22
N LEU A 109 -3.70 -2.31 -13.37
CA LEU A 109 -4.63 -1.46 -14.10
C LEU A 109 -4.72 -1.83 -15.58
N LEU A 110 -3.58 -2.16 -16.20
CA LEU A 110 -3.50 -2.41 -17.63
C LEU A 110 -3.76 -3.86 -18.04
N LYS A 111 -3.44 -4.84 -17.18
CA LYS A 111 -3.35 -6.26 -17.56
C LYS A 111 -4.12 -7.23 -16.67
N VAL A 112 -4.53 -6.83 -15.46
CA VAL A 112 -5.31 -7.70 -14.55
C VAL A 112 -6.80 -7.37 -14.68
N ARG A 113 -7.20 -6.23 -14.11
CA ARG A 113 -8.57 -5.73 -14.12
C ARG A 113 -8.55 -4.26 -13.68
N VAL A 114 -9.28 -3.39 -14.38
CA VAL A 114 -9.26 -1.95 -14.09
C VAL A 114 -9.63 -1.65 -12.64
N SER A 115 -10.68 -2.28 -12.10
CA SER A 115 -11.08 -2.12 -10.68
C SER A 115 -9.97 -2.50 -9.70
N TYR A 116 -9.23 -3.58 -9.99
CA TYR A 116 -8.10 -4.02 -9.17
C TYR A 116 -6.89 -3.08 -9.30
N GLY A 117 -6.63 -2.56 -10.49
CA GLY A 117 -5.61 -1.53 -10.69
C GLY A 117 -5.92 -0.23 -9.97
N VAL A 118 -7.17 0.22 -10.00
CA VAL A 118 -7.64 1.39 -9.24
C VAL A 118 -7.45 1.17 -7.75
N LEU A 119 -7.84 0.00 -7.23
CA LEU A 119 -7.59 -0.36 -5.84
C LEU A 119 -6.09 -0.33 -5.50
N ALA A 120 -5.25 -0.91 -6.36
CA ALA A 120 -3.81 -1.01 -6.14
C ALA A 120 -3.13 0.35 -6.14
N LEU A 121 -3.41 1.18 -7.15
CA LEU A 121 -2.81 2.50 -7.30
C LEU A 121 -3.22 3.45 -6.18
N LEU A 122 -4.50 3.46 -5.80
CA LEU A 122 -4.96 4.32 -4.72
C LEU A 122 -4.46 3.83 -3.35
N SER A 123 -4.34 2.51 -3.14
CA SER A 123 -3.71 1.95 -1.93
C SER A 123 -2.24 2.36 -1.85
N TRP A 124 -1.49 2.17 -2.95
CA TRP A 124 -0.10 2.57 -3.06
C TRP A 124 0.07 4.08 -2.80
N LEU A 125 -0.79 4.91 -3.39
CA LEU A 125 -0.74 6.36 -3.25
C LEU A 125 -0.91 6.76 -1.78
N ILE A 126 -1.95 6.25 -1.10
CA ILE A 126 -2.19 6.59 0.32
C ILE A 126 -1.04 6.11 1.21
N MET A 127 -0.53 4.90 0.97
CA MET A 127 0.53 4.31 1.79
C MET A 127 1.89 4.99 1.61
N THR A 128 2.15 5.57 0.44
CA THR A 128 3.36 6.36 0.16
C THR A 128 3.20 7.85 0.49
N SER A 129 1.97 8.34 0.67
CA SER A 129 1.66 9.74 1.00
C SER A 129 1.84 10.06 2.49
N THR A 130 3.06 9.84 2.99
CA THR A 130 3.45 10.10 4.37
C THR A 130 4.80 10.80 4.40
N TRP A 131 4.97 11.77 5.31
CA TRP A 131 6.22 12.52 5.51
C TRP A 131 7.45 11.61 5.66
N TRP A 132 7.36 10.58 6.50
CA TRP A 132 8.45 9.63 6.72
C TRP A 132 8.08 8.24 6.21
N TRP A 133 8.84 7.72 5.25
CA TRP A 133 8.68 6.35 4.78
C TRP A 133 9.26 5.37 5.79
N GLN A 134 8.42 4.44 6.18
CA GLN A 134 8.78 3.35 7.06
C GLN A 134 7.79 2.23 6.80
N SER A 135 8.32 1.07 6.46
CA SER A 135 7.57 -0.15 6.17
C SER A 135 6.77 -0.11 4.86
N ILE A 136 7.24 0.59 3.81
CA ILE A 136 6.68 0.47 2.45
C ILE A 136 6.65 -0.99 2.00
N PRO A 137 7.68 -1.85 2.19
CA PRO A 137 7.58 -3.26 1.85
C PRO A 137 6.37 -3.94 2.49
N ARG A 138 6.09 -3.66 3.77
CA ARG A 138 4.93 -4.18 4.50
C ARG A 138 3.60 -3.67 3.95
N TYR A 139 3.55 -2.39 3.55
CA TYR A 139 2.35 -1.80 2.98
C TYR A 139 2.03 -2.36 1.60
N VAL A 140 3.04 -2.62 0.78
CA VAL A 140 2.88 -3.26 -0.52
C VAL A 140 2.31 -4.68 -0.37
N LEU A 141 2.68 -5.41 0.69
CA LEU A 141 2.18 -6.78 0.94
C LEU A 141 0.66 -6.88 1.15
N VAL A 142 -0.02 -5.82 1.57
CA VAL A 142 -1.49 -5.88 1.77
C VAL A 142 -2.28 -5.54 0.50
N ILE A 143 -1.60 -5.12 -0.57
CA ILE A 143 -2.22 -4.74 -1.84
C ILE A 143 -2.38 -6.01 -2.69
N PHE A 144 -3.43 -6.78 -2.46
CA PHE A 144 -3.61 -8.09 -3.10
C PHE A 144 -3.45 -8.11 -4.65
N PRO A 145 -3.85 -7.08 -5.43
CA PRO A 145 -3.69 -7.10 -6.88
C PRO A 145 -2.23 -7.19 -7.33
N ILE A 146 -1.27 -6.79 -6.50
CA ILE A 146 0.16 -6.90 -6.79
C ILE A 146 0.56 -8.36 -6.98
N PHE A 147 0.01 -9.29 -6.19
CA PHE A 147 0.27 -10.72 -6.36
C PHE A 147 -0.39 -11.29 -7.63
N LEU A 148 -1.51 -10.71 -8.07
CA LEU A 148 -2.11 -11.05 -9.38
C LEU A 148 -1.22 -10.57 -10.53
N SER A 149 -0.65 -9.37 -10.43
CA SER A 149 0.34 -8.89 -11.41
C SER A 149 1.56 -9.82 -11.46
N LEU A 150 2.10 -10.21 -10.31
CA LEU A 150 3.24 -11.14 -10.22
C LEU A 150 2.90 -12.52 -10.78
N SER A 151 1.69 -13.05 -10.55
CA SER A 151 1.30 -14.37 -11.06
C SER A 151 1.18 -14.40 -12.59
N ILE A 152 0.70 -13.31 -13.20
CA ILE A 152 0.65 -13.17 -14.66
C ILE A 152 2.07 -13.07 -15.23
N LEU A 153 2.92 -12.23 -14.64
CA LEU A 153 4.33 -12.09 -15.05
C LEU A 153 5.11 -13.40 -14.89
N GLY A 154 4.82 -14.15 -13.83
CA GLY A 154 5.37 -15.48 -13.55
C GLY A 154 4.92 -16.58 -14.52
N ARG A 155 4.08 -16.29 -15.51
CA ARG A 155 3.87 -17.24 -16.63
C ARG A 155 5.14 -17.44 -17.45
N ASN A 156 6.02 -16.45 -17.48
CA ASN A 156 7.37 -16.61 -18.02
C ASN A 156 8.24 -17.34 -16.98
N ARG A 157 8.80 -18.49 -17.37
CA ARG A 157 9.62 -19.34 -16.48
C ARG A 157 10.82 -18.61 -15.88
N ALA A 158 11.49 -17.75 -16.65
CA ALA A 158 12.64 -16.99 -16.17
C ALA A 158 12.21 -15.96 -15.11
N VAL A 159 11.11 -15.23 -15.37
CA VAL A 159 10.56 -14.26 -14.42
C VAL A 159 10.08 -14.95 -13.15
N ASN A 160 9.40 -16.09 -13.28
CA ASN A 160 8.95 -16.89 -12.14
C ASN A 160 10.12 -17.37 -11.27
N PHE A 161 11.19 -17.84 -11.92
CA PHE A 161 12.40 -18.26 -11.23
C PHE A 161 13.01 -17.09 -10.44
N ILE A 162 13.14 -15.91 -11.06
CA ILE A 162 13.64 -14.71 -10.39
C ILE A 162 12.78 -14.35 -9.17
N ILE A 163 11.46 -14.26 -9.34
CA ILE A 163 10.53 -13.92 -8.23
C ILE A 163 10.67 -14.93 -7.09
N THR A 164 10.63 -16.22 -7.40
CA THR A 164 10.65 -17.29 -6.40
C THR A 164 11.99 -17.36 -5.70
N PHE A 165 13.09 -17.35 -6.46
CA PHE A 165 14.44 -17.40 -5.92
C PHE A 165 14.74 -16.18 -5.04
N SER A 166 14.43 -14.97 -5.50
CA SER A 166 14.60 -13.76 -4.70
C SER A 166 13.74 -13.78 -3.43
N SER A 167 12.51 -14.26 -3.51
CA SER A 167 11.61 -14.36 -2.35
C SER A 167 12.15 -15.36 -1.31
N ILE A 168 12.58 -16.54 -1.74
CA ILE A 168 13.16 -17.56 -0.84
C ILE A 168 14.46 -17.05 -0.21
N LEU A 169 15.33 -16.42 -1.01
CA LEU A 169 16.59 -15.87 -0.53
C LEU A 169 16.36 -14.80 0.53
N LEU A 170 15.50 -13.81 0.25
CA LEU A 170 15.17 -12.76 1.20
C LEU A 170 14.49 -13.33 2.46
N TYR A 171 13.56 -14.28 2.29
CA TYR A 171 12.93 -14.97 3.42
C TYR A 171 13.97 -15.65 4.33
N ALA A 172 14.88 -16.43 3.75
CA ALA A 172 15.94 -17.10 4.51
C ALA A 172 16.85 -16.10 5.23
N LEU A 173 17.26 -15.02 4.54
CA LEU A 173 18.08 -13.96 5.13
C LEU A 173 17.38 -13.30 6.32
N PHE A 174 16.12 -12.89 6.19
CA PHE A 174 15.37 -12.28 7.27
C PHE A 174 15.07 -13.25 8.41
N LEU A 175 14.83 -14.53 8.11
CA LEU A 175 14.66 -15.57 9.11
C LEU A 175 15.94 -15.74 9.94
N ILE A 176 17.12 -15.73 9.31
CA ILE A 176 18.40 -15.78 10.03
C ILE A 176 18.57 -14.56 10.95
N GLN A 177 18.24 -13.36 10.48
CA GLN A 177 18.33 -12.16 11.33
C GLN A 177 17.37 -12.25 12.53
N LEU A 178 16.14 -12.71 12.29
CA LEU A 178 15.13 -12.91 13.33
C LEU A 178 15.63 -13.88 14.41
N VAL A 179 16.18 -15.03 14.01
CA VAL A 179 16.74 -16.05 14.93
C VAL A 179 17.93 -15.51 15.73
N ARG A 180 18.69 -14.56 15.17
CA ARG A 180 19.80 -13.87 15.87
C ARG A 180 19.34 -12.73 16.78
N PHE A 181 18.03 -12.59 16.98
CA PHE A 181 17.41 -11.46 17.69
C PHE A 181 17.78 -10.08 17.11
N ARG A 182 18.21 -10.06 15.84
CA ARG A 182 18.44 -8.82 15.10
C ARG A 182 17.12 -8.44 14.45
N TRP A 183 16.51 -7.37 14.96
CA TRP A 183 15.30 -6.82 14.38
C TRP A 183 15.63 -6.20 13.02
N ALA A 184 15.10 -6.82 11.95
CA ALA A 184 15.02 -6.18 10.65
C ALA A 184 13.87 -5.16 10.74
N PHE A 185 14.23 -3.87 10.79
CA PHE A 185 13.28 -2.77 10.60
C PHE A 185 13.21 -2.40 9.13
#